data_AF-A0A535CXS2-F1
#
_entry.id   AF-A0A535CXS2-F1
#
_cell.length_a   1.000
_cell.length_b   1.000
_cell.length_c   1.000
_cell.angle_alpha   90.00
_cell.angle_beta   90.00
_cell.angle_gamma   90.00
#
_symmetry.space_group_name_H-M   'P 1'
#
loop_
_entity.id
_entity.type
_entity.pdbx_description
1 polymer ?
#
loop_
_entity_poly.entity_id
_entity_poly.type
_entity_poly.pdbx_seq_one_letter_code
_entity_poly.pdbx_strand_id
1 'polypeptide(L)' 'MSGQEAAGIGLGLLALLLGAGGIAAAIRTRRRRAEIAVTYGATGGIVYTVVQAGCSGVLMLGGIGLILLVVLAK' A
#
# COMPACT_ATOMS: atom_id res chain seq x y z
N MET A 1 -15.34 -0.13 -23.94
CA MET A 1 -14.14 0.30 -23.19
C MET A 1 -13.00 0.36 -24.16
N SER A 2 -12.26 1.46 -24.20
CA SER A 2 -11.01 1.52 -24.95
C SER A 2 -9.92 0.70 -24.22
N GLY A 3 -8.88 0.29 -24.94
CA GLY A 3 -7.74 -0.41 -24.34
C GLY A 3 -7.03 0.43 -23.26
N GLN A 4 -7.06 1.76 -23.37
CA GLN A 4 -6.46 2.67 -22.39
C GLN A 4 -7.27 2.72 -21.09
N GLU A 5 -8.60 2.74 -21.18
CA GLU A 5 -9.48 2.67 -19.99
C GLU A 5 -9.28 1.36 -19.23
N ALA A 6 -9.20 0.24 -19.95
CA ALA A 6 -8.95 -1.07 -19.36
C ALA A 6 -7.58 -1.14 -18.66
N ALA A 7 -6.54 -0.59 -19.29
CA ALA A 7 -5.21 -0.52 -18.70
C ALA A 7 -5.18 0.35 -17.44
N GLY A 8 -5.84 1.50 -17.45
CA GLY A 8 -5.92 2.40 -16.28
C GLY A 8 -6.61 1.73 -15.09
N ILE A 9 -7.75 1.08 -15.31
CA ILE A 9 -8.46 0.31 -14.26
C ILE A 9 -7.60 -0.86 -13.77
N GLY A 10 -6.97 -1.61 -14.69
CA GLY A 10 -6.12 -2.75 -14.34
C GLY A 10 -4.92 -2.34 -13.47
N LEU A 11 -4.22 -1.27 -13.84
CA LEU A 11 -3.10 -0.73 -13.05
C LEU A 11 -3.56 -0.21 -11.69
N GLY A 12 -4.72 0.44 -11.63
CA GLY A 12 -5.29 0.92 -10.37
C GLY A 12 -5.64 -0.23 -9.41
N LEU A 13 -6.25 -1.31 -9.93
CA LEU A 13 -6.53 -2.53 -9.15
C LEU A 13 -5.24 -3.21 -8.68
N LEU A 14 -4.23 -3.31 -9.54
CA LEU A 14 -2.93 -3.87 -9.16
C LEU A 14 -2.28 -3.06 -8.04
N ALA A 15 -2.29 -1.73 -8.14
CA ALA A 15 -1.77 -0.85 -7.10
C ALA A 15 -2.50 -1.03 -5.76
N LEU A 16 -3.82 -1.19 -5.79
CA LEU A 16 -4.62 -1.51 -4.60
C LEU A 16 -4.24 -2.84 -3.96
N LEU A 17 -4.08 -3.90 -4.76
CA LEU A 17 -3.68 -5.23 -4.26
C LEU A 17 -2.29 -5.21 -3.63
N LEU A 18 -1.33 -4.55 -4.29
CA LEU A 18 0.03 -4.42 -3.80
C LEU A 18 0.09 -3.58 -2.52
N GLY A 19 -0.64 -2.46 -2.47
CA GLY A 19 -0.73 -1.63 -1.28
C GLY A 19 -1.36 -2.36 -0.09
N ALA A 20 -2.47 -3.06 -0.30
CA ALA A 20 -3.08 -3.90 0.74
C ALA A 20 -2.14 -5.01 1.22
N GLY A 21 -1.43 -5.66 0.29
CA GLY A 21 -0.41 -6.67 0.60
C GLY A 21 0.76 -6.12 1.42
N GLY A 22 1.22 -4.91 1.10
CA GLY A 22 2.28 -4.20 1.82
C GLY A 22 1.88 -3.85 3.25
N ILE A 23 0.66 -3.35 3.46
CA ILE A 23 0.11 -3.08 4.81
C ILE A 23 -0.02 -4.40 5.59
N ALA A 24 -0.55 -5.46 4.98
CA ALA A 24 -0.67 -6.75 5.63
C ALA A 24 0.71 -7.33 6.01
N ALA A 25 1.73 -7.15 5.18
CA ALA A 25 3.10 -7.54 5.48
C ALA A 25 3.68 -6.73 6.64
N ALA A 26 3.45 -5.41 6.68
CA ALA A 26 3.86 -4.54 7.78
C ALA A 26 3.21 -4.96 9.11
N ILE A 27 1.91 -5.25 9.12
CA ILE A 27 1.18 -5.73 10.31
C ILE A 27 1.71 -7.09 10.76
N ARG A 28 1.93 -8.04 9.84
CA ARG A 28 2.50 -9.35 10.17
C ARG A 28 3.91 -9.24 10.76
N THR A 29 4.73 -8.35 10.22
CA THR A 29 6.09 -8.08 10.72
C THR A 29 6.05 -7.52 12.13
N ARG A 30 5.15 -6.56 12.39
CA ARG A 30 4.93 -6.00 13.73
C ARG A 30 4.48 -7.04 14.73
N ARG A 31 3.50 -7.87 14.37
CA ARG A 31 3.02 -8.96 15.23
C ARG A 31 4.13 -9.94 15.58
N ARG A 32 4.94 -10.36 14.61
CA ARG A 32 6.09 -11.25 14.85
C ARG A 32 7.17 -10.63 15.74
N ARG A 33 7.32 -9.31 15.69
CA ARG A 33 8.33 -8.58 16.48
C ARG A 33 7.78 -8.01 17.79
N ALA A 34 6.54 -8.34 18.17
CA ALA A 34 5.92 -7.85 19.40
C ALA A 34 6.67 -8.33 20.66
N GLU A 35 7.23 -9.53 20.63
CA GLU A 35 8.03 -10.11 21.73
C GLU A 35 9.35 -9.36 21.97
N ILE A 36 9.83 -8.61 20.97
CA ILE A 36 11.07 -7.81 21.04
C ILE A 36 10.78 -6.31 20.94
N ALA A 37 9.59 -5.86 21.34
CA ALA A 37 9.12 -4.48 21.12
C ALA A 37 10.10 -3.41 21.62
N VAL A 38 10.79 -3.64 22.75
CA VAL A 38 11.74 -2.69 23.35
C VAL A 38 12.97 -2.48 22.45
N THR A 39 13.64 -3.57 22.02
CA THR A 39 14.82 -3.47 21.15
C THR A 39 14.42 -3.06 19.73
N TYR A 40 13.25 -3.47 19.26
CA TYR A 40 12.68 -3.06 17.98
C TYR A 40 12.34 -1.57 17.94
N GLY A 41 11.82 -1.01 19.03
CA GLY A 41 11.63 0.42 19.20
C GLY A 41 12.95 1.18 19.22
N ALA A 42 13.93 0.71 20.00
CA ALA A 42 15.23 1.34 20.16
C ALA A 42 16.07 1.38 18.88
N THR A 43 15.89 0.41 17.97
CA THR A 43 16.60 0.32 16.68
C THR A 43 15.90 1.05 15.53
N GLY A 44 14.80 1.75 15.80
CA GLY A 44 14.06 2.49 14.77
C GLY A 44 13.06 1.65 13.96
N GLY A 45 12.75 0.42 14.40
CA GLY A 45 11.78 -0.45 13.74
C GLY A 45 10.38 0.16 13.61
N ILE A 46 10.00 1.07 14.51
CA ILE A 46 8.74 1.82 14.39
C ILE A 46 8.74 2.72 13.17
N VAL A 47 9.80 3.50 12.95
CA VAL A 47 9.93 4.39 11.79
C VAL A 47 9.88 3.58 10.49
N TYR A 48 10.61 2.46 10.43
CA TYR A 48 10.56 1.55 9.27
C TYR A 48 9.13 1.08 8.97
N THR A 49 8.38 0.68 9.99
CA THR A 49 6.98 0.23 9.81
C THR A 49 6.10 1.33 9.27
N VAL A 50 6.22 2.55 9.82
CA VAL A 50 5.42 3.71 9.41
C VAL A 50 5.73 4.07 7.96
N VAL A 51 7.00 4.14 7.58
CA VAL A 51 7.40 4.43 6.20
C VAL A 51 6.93 3.35 5.24
N GLN A 52 7.07 2.07 5.60
CA GLN A 52 6.61 0.95 4.78
C GLN A 52 5.08 0.96 4.56
N ALA A 53 4.32 1.16 5.65
CA ALA A 53 2.87 1.29 5.57
C ALA A 53 2.44 2.56 4.81
N GLY A 54 3.17 3.67 4.99
CA GLY A 54 2.95 4.92 4.29
C GLY A 54 3.16 4.80 2.78
N CYS A 55 4.24 4.15 2.34
CA CYS A 55 4.49 3.85 0.93
C CYS A 55 3.34 3.01 0.33
N SER A 56 2.88 2.01 1.08
CA SER A 56 1.74 1.19 0.67
C SER A 56 0.44 2.00 0.59
N GLY A 57 0.23 2.95 1.51
CA GLY A 57 -0.90 3.88 1.50
C GLY A 57 -0.88 4.82 0.28
N VAL A 58 0.28 5.41 -0.03
CA VAL A 58 0.45 6.26 -1.23
C VAL A 58 0.15 5.46 -2.50
N LEU A 59 0.60 4.20 -2.58
CA LEU A 59 0.30 3.33 -3.70
C LEU A 59 -1.21 3.07 -3.84
N MET A 60 -1.92 2.82 -2.74
CA MET A 60 -3.38 2.65 -2.76
C MET A 60 -4.08 3.94 -3.21
N LEU A 61 -3.68 5.10 -2.70
CA LEU A 61 -4.24 6.39 -3.10
C LEU A 61 -4.03 6.65 -4.59
N GLY A 62 -2.84 6.36 -5.12
CA GLY A 62 -2.56 6.44 -6.56
C GLY A 62 -3.44 5.50 -7.39
N GLY A 63 -3.62 4.25 -6.94
CA GLY A 63 -4.49 3.28 -7.61
C GLY A 63 -5.96 3.70 -7.63
N ILE A 64 -6.48 4.19 -6.50
CA ILE A 64 -7.83 4.75 -6.41
C ILE A 64 -7.96 5.96 -7.33
N GLY A 65 -6.96 6.86 -7.32
CA GLY A 65 -6.92 8.03 -8.18
C GLY A 65 -7.01 7.68 -9.66
N LEU A 66 -6.25 6.67 -10.11
CA LEU A 66 -6.32 6.18 -11.50
C LEU A 66 -7.71 5.64 -11.86
N ILE A 67 -8.31 4.82 -11.00
CA ILE A 67 -9.65 4.28 -11.23
C ILE A 67 -10.67 5.42 -11.30
N LEU A 68 -10.63 6.35 -10.36
CA LEU A 68 -11.53 7.51 -10.33
C LEU A 68 -11.35 8.39 -11.56
N LEU A 69 -10.12 8.66 -11.99
CA LEU A 69 -9.87 9.44 -13.21
C LEU A 69 -10.46 8.75 -14.43
N VAL A 70 -10.29 7.44 -14.60
CA VAL A 70 -10.88 6.70 -15.72
C VAL A 70 -12.41 6.74 -15.66
N VAL A 71 -13.01 6.60 -14.47
CA VAL A 71 -14.47 6.59 -14.30
C VAL A 71 -15.07 7.98 -14.52
N LEU A 72 -14.42 9.04 -14.05
CA LEU A 72 -14.93 10.42 -14.09
C LEU A 72 -14.60 11.16 -15.40
N ALA A 73 -13.51 10.79 -16.09
CA ALA A 73 -13.11 11.37 -17.37
C ALA A 73 -13.65 10.61 -18.59
N LYS A 74 -14.55 9.65 -18.36
CA LYS A 74 -15.26 8.88 -19.38
C LYS A 74 -16.43 9.67 -19.96
#